data_AF-A0AAY5EDS6-F1
#
_entry.id   AF-A0AAY5EDS6-F1
#
_cell.length_a   1.000
_cell.length_b   1.000
_cell.length_c   1.000
_cell.angle_alpha   90.00
_cell.angle_beta   90.00
_cell.angle_gamma   90.00
#
_symmetry.space_group_name_H-M   'P 1'
#
loop_
_entity.id
_entity.type
_entity.pdbx_description
1 polymer ?
#
loop_
_entity_poly.entity_id
_entity_poly.type
_entity_poly.pdbx_seq_one_letter_code
_entity_poly.pdbx_strand_id
1 'polypeptide(L)' 'MCEEISYPAKAFLVEENKGAFWARSLDIANRMSGKMLQINNDPQYFWQVFTDLKNKMIETAHCTTTSTQGVMNLL' A
#
# COMPACT_ATOMS: atom_id res chain seq x y z
N MET A 1 -15.35 5.52 -0.25
CA MET A 1 -15.84 4.19 0.18
C MET A 1 -16.45 3.55 -1.05
N CYS A 2 -16.01 2.36 -1.40
CA CYS A 2 -16.40 1.65 -2.62
C CYS A 2 -17.94 1.59 -2.78
N GLU A 3 -18.44 1.84 -4.00
CA GLU A 3 -19.87 1.79 -4.37
C GLU A 3 -20.38 0.34 -4.57
N GLU A 4 -19.48 -0.60 -4.86
CA GLU A 4 -19.79 -1.97 -5.26
C GLU A 4 -19.84 -2.94 -4.07
N ILE A 5 -20.78 -3.89 -4.11
CA ILE A 5 -21.00 -4.86 -3.02
C ILE A 5 -20.05 -6.07 -3.06
N SER A 6 -19.42 -6.36 -4.20
CA SER A 6 -18.49 -7.48 -4.32
C SER A 6 -17.49 -7.28 -5.46
N TYR A 7 -16.33 -7.92 -5.34
CA TYR A 7 -15.28 -7.88 -6.35
C TYR A 7 -14.87 -9.30 -6.78
N PRO A 8 -14.59 -9.53 -8.07
CA PRO A 8 -14.19 -10.85 -8.55
C PRO A 8 -12.77 -11.21 -8.08
N ALA A 9 -12.65 -12.27 -7.27
CA ALA A 9 -11.36 -12.75 -6.76
C ALA A 9 -10.34 -13.06 -7.88
N LYS A 10 -10.83 -13.53 -9.05
CA LYS A 10 -9.99 -13.87 -10.21
C LYS A 10 -9.12 -12.70 -10.68
N ALA A 11 -9.53 -11.45 -10.47
CA ALA A 11 -8.75 -10.27 -10.86
C ALA A 11 -7.48 -10.09 -10.00
N PHE A 12 -7.44 -10.69 -8.81
CA PHE A 12 -6.36 -10.51 -7.82
C PHE A 12 -5.57 -11.79 -7.54
N LEU A 13 -6.09 -12.94 -7.96
CA LEU A 13 -5.46 -14.24 -7.82
C LEU A 13 -4.38 -14.44 -8.91
N VAL A 14 -3.17 -13.93 -8.65
CA VAL A 14 -2.00 -14.14 -9.50
C VAL A 14 -1.26 -15.45 -9.16
N GLU A 15 -1.51 -16.01 -7.98
CA GLU A 15 -0.83 -17.20 -7.48
C GLU A 15 -1.52 -18.49 -7.87
N GLU A 16 -0.74 -19.53 -8.18
CA GLU A 16 -1.25 -20.88 -8.45
C GLU A 16 -1.89 -21.50 -7.20
N ASN A 17 -1.34 -21.22 -6.01
CA ASN A 17 -1.88 -21.70 -4.75
C ASN A 17 -2.95 -20.75 -4.19
N LYS A 18 -4.20 -21.01 -4.55
CA LYS A 18 -5.38 -20.26 -4.06
C LYS A 18 -5.52 -20.29 -2.53
N GLY A 19 -5.09 -21.37 -1.86
CA GLY A 19 -5.14 -21.48 -0.40
C GLY A 19 -4.24 -20.47 0.30
N ALA A 20 -3.06 -20.22 -0.27
CA ALA A 20 -2.12 -19.23 0.24
C ALA A 20 -2.69 -17.79 0.15
N PHE A 21 -3.38 -17.46 -0.94
CA PHE A 21 -4.09 -16.18 -1.08
C PHE A 21 -5.09 -15.96 0.04
N TRP A 22 -6.01 -16.91 0.26
CA TRP A 22 -7.04 -16.77 1.29
C TRP A 22 -6.45 -16.73 2.71
N ALA A 23 -5.40 -17.52 2.97
CA ALA A 23 -4.70 -17.48 4.26
C ALA A 23 -4.08 -16.10 4.53
N ARG A 24 -3.43 -15.49 3.53
CA ARG A 24 -2.89 -14.13 3.66
C ARG A 24 -3.99 -13.08 3.77
N SER A 25 -5.08 -13.20 3.02
CA SER A 25 -6.22 -12.29 3.14
C SER A 25 -6.81 -12.30 4.55
N LEU A 26 -6.94 -13.49 5.16
CA LEU A 26 -7.43 -13.63 6.53
C LEU A 26 -6.43 -13.08 7.56
N ASP A 27 -5.13 -13.32 7.39
CA ASP A 27 -4.09 -12.74 8.27
C ASP A 27 -4.11 -11.21 8.24
N ILE A 28 -4.17 -10.62 7.04
CA ILE A 28 -4.26 -9.17 6.87
C ILE A 28 -5.52 -8.62 7.55
N ALA A 29 -6.68 -9.24 7.33
CA ALA A 29 -7.93 -8.81 7.96
C ALA A 29 -7.82 -8.84 9.49
N ASN A 30 -7.28 -9.91 10.07
CA ASN A 30 -7.10 -10.05 11.51
C ASN A 30 -6.16 -8.98 12.07
N ARG A 31 -5.02 -8.73 11.43
CA ARG A 31 -3.99 -7.80 11.92
C ARG A 31 -4.32 -6.33 11.67
N MET A 32 -5.04 -6.02 10.59
CA MET A 32 -5.23 -4.65 10.11
C MET A 32 -6.65 -4.11 10.35
N SER A 33 -7.64 -4.94 10.67
CA SER A 33 -9.03 -4.53 10.87
C SER A 33 -9.18 -3.31 11.78
N GLY A 34 -8.48 -3.29 12.93
CA GLY A 34 -8.49 -2.16 13.86
C GLY A 34 -8.01 -0.85 13.22
N LYS A 35 -6.88 -0.87 12.51
CA LYS A 35 -6.35 0.30 11.79
C LYS A 35 -7.23 0.72 10.61
N MET A 36 -7.83 -0.26 9.94
CA MET A 36 -8.75 -0.05 8.82
C MET A 36 -10.06 0.59 9.29
N LEU A 37 -10.52 0.31 10.51
CA LEU A 37 -11.63 1.04 11.12
C LEU A 37 -11.17 2.43 11.62
N GLN A 38 -9.99 2.52 12.24
CA GLN A 38 -9.45 3.76 12.77
C GLN A 38 -9.29 4.84 11.70
N ILE A 39 -8.80 4.51 10.50
CA ILE A 39 -8.67 5.49 9.40
C ILE A 39 -10.00 6.08 8.94
N ASN A 40 -11.11 5.38 9.17
CA ASN A 40 -12.45 5.87 8.86
C ASN A 40 -13.05 6.73 9.98
N ASN A 41 -12.67 6.47 11.23
CA ASN A 41 -13.30 7.06 12.42
C ASN A 41 -12.49 8.18 13.07
N ASP A 42 -11.17 8.24 12.84
CA ASP A 42 -10.27 9.23 13.41
C ASP A 42 -9.66 10.10 12.27
N PRO A 43 -10.15 11.34 12.10
CA PRO A 43 -9.63 12.25 11.09
C PRO A 43 -8.13 12.57 11.25
N GLN A 44 -7.60 12.61 12.49
CA GLN A 44 -6.18 12.91 12.71
C GLN A 44 -5.31 11.74 12.25
N TYR A 45 -5.74 10.52 12.54
CA TYR A 45 -5.07 9.32 12.06
C TYR A 45 -5.09 9.24 10.52
N PHE A 46 -6.19 9.61 9.87
CA PHE A 46 -6.22 9.75 8.40
C PHE A 46 -5.16 10.73 7.88
N TRP A 47 -5.09 11.93 8.46
CA TRP A 47 -4.11 12.95 8.05
C TRP A 47 -2.67 12.52 8.27
N GLN A 48 -2.39 11.81 9.37
CA GLN A 48 -1.08 11.25 9.63
C GLN A 48 -0.68 10.25 8.54
N VAL A 49 -1.52 9.24 8.28
CA VAL A 49 -1.25 8.22 7.25
C VAL A 49 -1.09 8.86 5.87
N PHE A 50 -1.90 9.85 5.53
CA PHE A 50 -1.79 10.58 4.26
C PHE A 50 -0.49 11.38 4.15
N THR A 51 -0.05 12.02 5.23
CA THR A 51 1.21 12.79 5.27
C THR A 51 2.41 11.86 5.14
N ASP A 52 2.41 10.74 5.86
CA ASP A 52 3.47 9.73 5.79
C ASP A 52 3.62 9.18 4.36
N LEU A 53 2.50 8.97 3.65
CA LEU A 53 2.50 8.53 2.26
C LEU A 53 3.18 9.56 1.33
N LYS A 54 2.87 10.85 1.50
CA LYS A 54 3.50 11.93 0.72
C LYS A 54 5.02 11.98 0.96
N ASN A 55 5.44 11.83 2.21
CA ASN A 55 6.86 11.86 2.56
C ASN A 55 7.63 10.70 1.91
N LYS A 56 7.06 9.49 1.90
CA LYS A 56 7.67 8.33 1.20
C LYS A 56 7.83 8.55 -0.30
N MET A 57 6.86 9.21 -0.94
CA MET A 57 6.96 9.54 -2.37
C MET A 57 8.12 10.52 -2.63
N ILE A 58 8.27 11.53 -1.79
CA ILE A 58 9.34 12.52 -1.88
C ILE A 58 10.72 11.87 -1.64
N GLU A 59 10.86 11.04 -0.60
CA GLU A 59 12.08 10.27 -0.33
C GLU A 59 12.49 9.40 -1.53
N THR A 60 11.53 8.70 -2.13
CA THR A 60 11.77 7.85 -3.29
C THR A 60 12.23 8.67 -4.49
N ALA A 61 11.59 9.82 -4.77
CA ALA A 61 11.96 10.71 -5.87
C ALA A 61 13.36 11.32 -5.72
N HIS A 62 13.77 11.66 -4.49
CA HIS A 62 15.12 12.13 -4.21
C HIS A 62 16.17 11.04 -4.45
N CYS A 63 15.87 9.78 -4.11
CA CYS A 63 16.79 8.66 -4.32
C CYS A 63 17.00 8.33 -5.81
N THR A 64 15.99 8.52 -6.66
CA THR A 64 16.14 8.31 -8.11
C THR A 64 17.01 9.39 -8.77
N THR A 65 16.95 10.63 -8.28
CA THR A 65 17.69 11.76 -8.86
C THR A 65 19.19 11.67 -8.57
N THR A 66 19.57 11.24 -7.36
CA THR A 66 20.99 11.02 -7.00
C THR A 66 21.58 9.79 -7.70
N SER A 67 20.80 8.73 -7.92
CA SER A 67 21.26 7.56 -8.68
C SER A 67 21.53 7.87 -10.15
N THR A 68 20.78 8.76 -10.80
CA THR A 68 21.04 9.14 -12.20
C THR A 68 22.22 10.10 -12.33
N GLN A 69 22.40 11.04 -11.39
CA GLN A 69 23.55 11.96 -11.39
C GLN A 69 24.89 11.22 -11.18
N GLY A 70 24.89 10.09 -10.47
CA GLY A 70 26.08 9.24 -10.29
C GLY A 70 26.54 8.52 -11.57
N VAL A 71 25.62 8.20 -12.50
CA VAL A 71 25.97 7.57 -13.79
C VAL A 71 26.40 8.60 -14.83
N MET A 72 25.87 9.82 -14.76
CA MET A 72 26.21 10.92 -15.67
C MET A 72 27.57 11.59 -15.39
N ASN A 73 28.24 11.26 -14.28
CA ASN A 73 29.58 11.75 -13.93
C ASN A 73 30.71 10.75 -14.29
N LEU A 74 30.40 9.66 -14.99
CA LEU A 74 31.36 8.64 -15.45
C LEU A 74 31.40 8.51 -16.99
N LEU A 75 30.80 9.45 -17.73
CA LEU A 75 30.97 9.67 -19.16
C LEU A 75 31.54 11.07 -19.38
#